data_AF-A0A1G8LF60-F1
#
_entry.id   AF-A0A1G8LF60-F1
#
_cell.length_a   1.000
_cell.length_b   1.000
_cell.length_c   1.000
_cell.angle_alpha   90.00
_cell.angle_beta   90.00
_cell.angle_gamma   90.00
#
_symmetry.space_group_name_H-M   'P 1'
#
loop_
_entity.id
_entity.type
_entity.pdbx_description
1 polymer ?
#
loop_
_entity_poly.entity_id
_entity_poly.type
_entity_poly.pdbx_seq_one_letter_code
_entity_poly.pdbx_strand_id
1 'polypeptide(L)'
;MGNAILYRMPSGIPGDVSRPSQSTIESVLLDSANPFAGFGLFGKIVSGKFIPVGAGDAATAVYGLYVRPYPATGGAASDPLGTSTPPQGAGIGNALRRGYMTVKNNAGTPAMNGQVYVRVAAAAAGKPIGGIEAAADSTNTIAITGAIFLAAADAAGNVEIAYNI
;
A
#
# COMPACT_ATOMS: atom_id res chain seq x y z
N MET A 1 -25.97 -28.22 9.56
CA MET A 1 -25.31 -27.51 8.46
C MET A 1 -24.04 -26.90 9.02
N GLY A 2 -22.89 -27.45 8.65
CA GLY A 2 -21.60 -27.05 9.24
C GLY A 2 -21.13 -25.73 8.65
N ASN A 3 -21.20 -24.68 9.46
CA ASN A 3 -20.58 -23.38 9.14
C ASN A 3 -19.07 -23.48 9.43
N ALA A 4 -18.36 -24.33 8.70
CA ALA A 4 -16.91 -24.35 8.74
C ALA A 4 -16.43 -23.11 7.98
N ILE A 5 -15.64 -22.27 8.63
CA ILE A 5 -14.81 -21.27 7.96
C ILE A 5 -13.76 -22.06 7.18
N LEU A 6 -14.06 -22.42 5.93
CA LEU A 6 -13.16 -23.17 5.05
C LEU A 6 -11.88 -22.37 4.75
N TYR A 7 -11.92 -21.06 5.03
CA TYR A 7 -10.85 -20.09 4.85
C TYR A 7 -10.62 -19.29 6.12
N ARG A 8 -9.37 -18.87 6.35
CA ARG A 8 -9.01 -17.97 7.45
C ARG A 8 -9.73 -16.62 7.31
N MET A 9 -9.87 -15.90 8.43
CA MET A 9 -10.37 -14.52 8.40
C MET A 9 -9.52 -13.64 7.46
N PRO A 10 -10.13 -12.69 6.73
CA PRO A 10 -9.40 -11.75 5.89
C PRO A 10 -8.37 -10.97 6.72
N SER A 11 -7.21 -10.67 6.12
CA SER A 11 -6.13 -9.92 6.78
C SER A 11 -6.41 -8.41 6.88
N GLY A 12 -7.56 -7.96 6.36
CA GLY A 12 -7.96 -6.55 6.30
C GLY A 12 -8.07 -6.04 4.86
N ILE A 13 -8.09 -4.72 4.72
CA ILE A 13 -8.23 -4.02 3.44
C ILE A 13 -6.95 -3.23 3.14
N PRO A 14 -6.44 -3.24 1.89
CA PRO A 14 -5.29 -2.44 1.51
C PRO A 14 -5.45 -0.96 1.89
N GLY A 15 -4.46 -0.41 2.59
CA GLY A 15 -4.43 0.97 3.06
C GLY A 15 -4.95 1.19 4.49
N ASP A 16 -5.46 0.16 5.15
CA ASP A 16 -5.87 0.24 6.56
C ASP A 16 -4.67 0.11 7.51
N VAL A 17 -4.63 1.01 8.49
CA VAL A 17 -3.63 0.98 9.56
C VAL A 17 -4.17 0.12 10.71
N SER A 18 -3.53 -1.01 10.97
CA SER A 18 -4.00 -1.98 11.97
C SER A 18 -3.69 -1.57 13.41
N ARG A 19 -2.66 -0.73 13.61
CA ARG A 19 -2.23 -0.20 14.92
C ARG A 19 -2.16 1.33 14.91
N PRO A 20 -3.30 2.05 14.78
CA PRO A 20 -3.30 3.50 14.63
C PRO A 20 -2.63 4.25 15.79
N SER A 21 -2.79 3.78 17.02
CA SER A 21 -2.23 4.42 18.23
C SER A 21 -0.71 4.40 18.33
N GLN A 22 -0.04 3.57 17.52
CA GLN A 22 1.42 3.44 17.46
C GLN A 22 1.96 3.80 16.06
N SER A 23 1.15 4.50 15.27
CA SER A 23 1.49 4.90 13.91
C SER A 23 1.85 6.39 13.83
N THR A 24 2.73 6.73 12.90
CA THR A 24 3.02 8.12 12.53
C THR A 24 2.45 8.35 11.14
N ILE A 25 1.40 9.16 11.08
CA ILE A 25 0.69 9.51 9.85
C ILE A 25 0.75 11.03 9.68
N GLU A 26 1.08 11.47 8.47
CA GLU A 26 1.21 12.88 8.13
C GLU A 26 0.21 13.26 7.03
N SER A 27 -0.41 14.43 7.17
CA SER A 27 -1.23 15.00 6.12
C SER A 27 -0.35 15.45 4.95
N VAL A 28 -0.74 15.08 3.73
CA VAL A 28 0.00 15.38 2.51
C VAL A 28 -0.91 15.94 1.44
N LEU A 29 -0.38 16.79 0.56
CA LEU A 29 -1.13 17.29 -0.60
C LEU A 29 -0.97 16.32 -1.78
N LEU A 30 -2.06 15.86 -2.36
CA LEU A 30 -2.07 14.95 -3.51
C LEU A 30 -1.95 15.70 -4.83
N ASP A 31 -1.35 15.06 -5.84
CA ASP A 31 -1.27 15.59 -7.20
C ASP A 31 -2.27 14.92 -8.14
N SER A 32 -3.20 15.69 -8.70
CA SER A 32 -4.19 15.18 -9.66
C SER A 32 -3.59 14.76 -11.00
N ALA A 33 -2.39 15.23 -11.33
CA ALA A 33 -1.69 14.82 -12.55
C ALA A 33 -1.04 13.44 -12.42
N ASN A 34 -0.77 13.00 -11.18
CA ASN A 34 -0.11 11.73 -10.88
C ASN A 34 -0.85 11.02 -9.74
N PRO A 35 -2.12 10.63 -9.95
CA PRO A 35 -2.91 10.07 -8.87
C PRO A 35 -2.50 8.63 -8.55
N PHE A 36 -2.77 8.21 -7.32
CA PHE A 36 -2.56 6.83 -6.90
C PHE A 36 -3.63 5.90 -7.47
N ALA A 37 -3.22 4.74 -7.98
CA ALA A 37 -4.12 3.72 -8.49
C ALA A 37 -4.90 2.97 -7.38
N GLY A 38 -4.52 3.16 -6.11
CA GLY A 38 -5.06 2.42 -4.97
C GLY A 38 -4.53 2.96 -3.63
N PHE A 39 -5.14 2.55 -2.53
CA PHE A 39 -4.60 2.76 -1.19
C PHE A 39 -3.57 1.67 -0.82
N GLY A 40 -2.73 1.95 0.17
CA GLY A 40 -1.65 1.05 0.59
C GLY A 40 -0.49 0.98 -0.39
N LEU A 41 -0.38 1.97 -1.30
CA LEU A 41 0.72 2.08 -2.26
C LEU A 41 1.80 3.03 -1.74
N PHE A 42 3.05 2.74 -2.07
CA PHE A 42 4.18 3.61 -1.71
C PHE A 42 4.27 4.82 -2.64
N GLY A 43 4.58 5.97 -2.04
CA GLY A 43 4.75 7.24 -2.74
C GLY A 43 5.97 8.03 -2.31
N LYS A 44 6.25 9.10 -3.04
CA LYS A 44 7.32 10.08 -2.82
C LYS A 44 6.76 11.51 -2.79
N ILE A 45 7.57 12.45 -2.31
CA ILE A 45 7.26 13.88 -2.40
C ILE A 45 7.99 14.50 -3.59
N VAL A 46 7.24 15.16 -4.47
CA VAL A 46 7.77 15.99 -5.56
C VAL A 46 7.08 17.33 -5.51
N SER A 47 7.85 18.41 -5.44
CA SER A 47 7.32 19.79 -5.37
C SER A 47 6.26 19.99 -4.28
N GLY A 48 6.47 19.36 -3.11
CA GLY A 48 5.55 19.45 -1.95
C GLY A 48 4.27 18.61 -2.08
N LYS A 49 4.13 17.80 -3.14
CA LYS A 49 2.99 16.91 -3.35
C LYS A 49 3.38 15.45 -3.25
N PHE A 50 2.48 14.64 -2.69
CA PHE A 50 2.61 13.20 -2.56
C PHE A 50 2.05 12.51 -3.79
N ILE A 51 2.93 11.79 -4.48
CA ILE A 51 2.65 11.06 -5.72
C ILE A 51 3.16 9.62 -5.60
N PRO A 52 2.68 8.66 -6.41
CA PRO A 52 3.29 7.35 -6.49
C PRO A 52 4.79 7.45 -6.80
N VAL A 53 5.57 6.48 -6.32
CA VAL A 53 6.94 6.29 -6.84
C VAL A 53 6.88 6.00 -8.35
N GLY A 54 8.00 5.98 -9.05
CA GLY A 54 8.03 5.83 -10.50
C GLY A 54 9.40 5.44 -11.03
N ALA A 55 9.49 5.29 -12.35
CA ALA A 55 10.67 4.73 -12.99
C ALA A 55 11.93 5.54 -12.66
N GLY A 56 13.00 4.83 -12.27
CA GLY A 56 14.27 5.45 -11.87
C GLY A 56 14.36 5.87 -10.41
N ASP A 57 13.26 5.79 -9.63
CA ASP A 57 13.34 6.05 -8.19
C ASP A 57 14.11 4.96 -7.45
N ALA A 58 14.88 5.38 -6.44
CA ALA A 58 15.50 4.49 -5.47
C ALA A 58 14.64 4.39 -4.20
N ALA A 59 14.89 3.37 -3.37
CA ALA A 59 14.22 3.18 -2.07
C ALA A 59 14.31 4.40 -1.15
N THR A 60 15.37 5.21 -1.26
CA THR A 60 15.55 6.43 -0.47
C THR A 60 14.61 7.57 -0.86
N ALA A 61 13.97 7.51 -2.04
CA ALA A 61 12.99 8.50 -2.47
C ALA A 61 11.60 8.29 -1.83
N VAL A 62 11.37 7.11 -1.23
CA VAL A 62 10.09 6.77 -0.60
C VAL A 62 9.81 7.68 0.58
N TYR A 63 8.64 8.30 0.56
CA TYR A 63 8.12 9.06 1.68
C TYR A 63 7.32 8.15 2.61
N GLY A 64 6.36 7.40 2.08
CA GLY A 64 5.53 6.53 2.90
C GLY A 64 4.44 5.83 2.10
N LEU A 65 3.50 5.22 2.81
CA LEU A 65 2.36 4.53 2.20
C LEU A 65 1.10 5.39 2.25
N TYR A 66 0.32 5.36 1.18
CA TYR A 66 -0.94 6.08 1.14
C TYR A 66 -2.00 5.40 2.00
N VAL A 67 -2.43 6.08 3.06
CA VAL A 67 -3.44 5.60 4.02
C VAL A 67 -4.83 5.84 3.48
N ARG A 68 -5.71 4.86 3.67
CA ARG A 68 -7.14 5.03 3.45
C ARG A 68 -7.75 5.81 4.62
N PRO A 69 -8.32 7.01 4.39
CA PRO A 69 -8.91 7.79 5.47
C PRO A 69 -10.17 7.10 6.02
N TYR A 70 -10.45 7.28 7.31
CA TYR A 70 -11.74 6.95 7.93
C TYR A 70 -12.46 8.27 8.26
N PRO A 71 -13.79 8.41 8.05
CA PRO A 71 -14.78 7.40 7.68
C PRO A 71 -15.04 7.22 6.18
N ALA A 72 -14.42 8.01 5.29
CA ALA A 72 -14.66 7.92 3.85
C ALA A 72 -13.93 6.71 3.23
N THR A 73 -14.67 5.71 2.74
CA THR A 73 -14.09 4.44 2.27
C THR A 73 -13.43 4.52 0.89
N GLY A 74 -13.55 5.64 0.16
CA GLY A 74 -13.01 5.82 -1.19
C GLY A 74 -13.27 7.21 -1.77
N GLY A 75 -12.91 7.41 -3.05
CA GLY A 75 -13.08 8.66 -3.79
C GLY A 75 -14.51 9.19 -3.83
N ALA A 76 -15.51 8.30 -3.79
CA ALA A 76 -16.93 8.66 -3.81
C ALA A 76 -17.62 8.56 -2.43
N ALA A 77 -16.88 8.25 -1.35
CA ALA A 77 -17.39 7.99 0.01
C ALA A 77 -18.45 6.86 0.16
N SER A 78 -18.89 6.25 -0.96
CA SER A 78 -19.81 5.11 -1.05
C SER A 78 -19.16 3.87 -1.67
N ASP A 79 -17.85 3.92 -1.93
CA ASP A 79 -17.14 2.82 -2.59
C ASP A 79 -17.15 1.54 -1.74
N PRO A 80 -17.29 0.36 -2.37
CA PRO A 80 -17.25 -0.90 -1.67
C PRO A 80 -15.92 -1.11 -0.96
N LEU A 81 -15.98 -1.77 0.20
CA LEU A 81 -14.80 -2.16 0.95
C LEU A 81 -13.90 -3.09 0.11
N GLY A 82 -12.61 -2.75 -0.02
CA GLY A 82 -11.62 -3.58 -0.71
C GLY A 82 -11.45 -3.31 -2.20
N THR A 83 -12.34 -2.53 -2.82
CA THR A 83 -12.23 -2.12 -4.24
C THR A 83 -12.20 -0.61 -4.43
N SER A 84 -12.17 0.15 -3.33
CA SER A 84 -12.17 1.59 -3.40
C SER A 84 -10.87 2.14 -3.97
N THR A 85 -11.03 3.09 -4.90
CA THR A 85 -9.92 3.87 -5.42
C THR A 85 -9.84 5.18 -4.66
N PRO A 86 -8.63 5.74 -4.45
CA PRO A 86 -8.51 7.05 -3.88
C PRO A 86 -9.17 8.14 -4.73
N PRO A 87 -9.53 9.29 -4.13
CA PRO A 87 -9.91 10.47 -4.90
C PRO A 87 -8.83 10.78 -5.95
N GLN A 88 -9.22 10.86 -7.22
CA GLN A 88 -8.31 11.16 -8.34
C GLN A 88 -8.01 12.68 -8.45
N GLY A 89 -8.69 13.50 -7.64
CA GLY A 89 -8.52 14.96 -7.60
C GLY A 89 -7.43 15.42 -6.65
N ALA A 90 -7.00 16.68 -6.80
CA ALA A 90 -6.11 17.32 -5.84
C ALA A 90 -6.83 17.47 -4.49
N GLY A 91 -6.11 17.24 -3.40
CA GLY A 91 -6.70 17.27 -2.06
C GLY A 91 -5.73 16.80 -0.99
N ILE A 92 -6.22 16.72 0.24
CA ILE A 92 -5.42 16.24 1.37
C ILE A 92 -5.55 14.71 1.46
N GLY A 93 -4.42 14.03 1.40
CA GLY A 93 -4.25 12.62 1.73
C GLY A 93 -3.50 12.44 3.03
N ASN A 94 -3.31 11.17 3.42
CA ASN A 94 -2.57 10.79 4.61
C ASN A 94 -1.47 9.81 4.22
N ALA A 95 -0.22 10.09 4.58
CA ALA A 95 0.91 9.21 4.35
C ALA A 95 1.38 8.58 5.67
N LEU A 96 1.42 7.24 5.71
CA LEU A 96 2.02 6.49 6.81
C LEU A 96 3.55 6.59 6.69
N ARG A 97 4.17 7.25 7.67
CA ARG A 97 5.63 7.33 7.81
C ARG A 97 6.21 6.15 8.58
N ARG A 98 5.44 5.61 9.52
CA ARG A 98 5.80 4.50 10.39
C ARG A 98 4.56 3.81 10.92
N GLY A 99 4.52 2.48 10.93
CA GLY A 99 3.39 1.74 11.48
C GLY A 99 3.20 0.37 10.86
N TYR A 100 1.99 -0.12 11.01
CA TYR A 100 1.54 -1.41 10.48
C TYR A 100 0.36 -1.15 9.55
N MET A 101 0.39 -1.73 8.36
CA MET A 101 -0.64 -1.52 7.35
C MET A 101 -0.96 -2.81 6.62
N THR A 102 -2.25 -3.06 6.40
CA THR A 102 -2.67 -4.10 5.46
C THR A 102 -2.48 -3.60 4.04
N VAL A 103 -1.87 -4.44 3.20
CA VAL A 103 -1.53 -4.14 1.81
C VAL A 103 -1.90 -5.30 0.91
N LYS A 104 -1.99 -5.03 -0.39
CA LYS A 104 -2.15 -6.06 -1.40
C LYS A 104 -0.76 -6.56 -1.82
N ASN A 105 -0.53 -7.87 -1.74
CA ASN A 105 0.61 -8.47 -2.39
C ASN A 105 0.31 -8.70 -3.88
N ASN A 106 1.10 -8.08 -4.75
CA ASN A 106 0.91 -8.05 -6.19
C ASN A 106 1.73 -9.13 -6.94
N ALA A 107 2.75 -9.71 -6.29
CA ALA A 107 3.55 -10.80 -6.85
C ALA A 107 4.31 -11.57 -5.77
N GLY A 108 4.70 -12.81 -6.07
CA GLY A 108 5.44 -13.67 -5.14
C GLY A 108 4.59 -14.15 -3.96
N THR A 109 5.23 -14.81 -3.00
CA THR A 109 4.59 -15.39 -1.82
C THR A 109 5.15 -14.75 -0.57
N PRO A 110 4.41 -13.85 0.11
CA PRO A 110 4.89 -13.21 1.34
C PRO A 110 4.95 -14.22 2.47
N ALA A 111 5.88 -14.00 3.39
CA ALA A 111 6.08 -14.79 4.59
C ALA A 111 6.55 -13.88 5.73
N MET A 112 6.49 -14.37 6.97
CA MET A 112 6.99 -13.63 8.13
C MET A 112 8.44 -13.19 7.91
N ASN A 113 8.73 -11.92 8.19
CA ASN A 113 10.02 -11.25 7.98
C ASN A 113 10.49 -11.20 6.51
N GLY A 114 9.60 -11.49 5.55
CA GLY A 114 9.93 -11.42 4.13
C GLY A 114 10.21 -9.98 3.68
N GLN A 115 11.19 -9.82 2.79
CA GLN A 115 11.54 -8.53 2.18
C GLN A 115 10.36 -7.99 1.36
N VAL A 116 10.05 -6.71 1.56
CA VAL A 116 9.06 -5.97 0.75
C VAL A 116 9.75 -5.32 -0.44
N TYR A 117 9.24 -5.58 -1.64
CA TYR A 117 9.63 -4.88 -2.87
C TYR A 117 8.48 -3.99 -3.33
N VAL A 118 8.81 -2.88 -3.98
CA VAL A 118 7.83 -1.92 -4.50
C VAL A 118 8.04 -1.74 -5.99
N ARG A 119 6.95 -1.83 -6.76
CA ARG A 119 6.99 -1.60 -8.21
C ARG A 119 7.16 -0.13 -8.53
N VAL A 120 8.18 0.19 -9.32
CA VAL A 120 8.51 1.54 -9.79
C VAL A 120 8.38 1.69 -11.31
N ALA A 121 8.41 0.60 -12.08
CA ALA A 121 8.26 0.65 -13.53
C ALA A 121 7.43 -0.53 -14.06
N ALA A 122 7.14 -0.51 -15.37
CA ALA A 122 6.39 -1.56 -16.07
C ALA A 122 5.10 -1.96 -15.33
N ALA A 123 4.20 -1.00 -15.13
CA ALA A 123 2.89 -1.26 -14.55
C ALA A 123 2.13 -2.31 -15.38
N ALA A 124 1.42 -3.21 -14.71
CA ALA A 124 0.62 -4.24 -15.36
C ALA A 124 -0.68 -4.49 -14.58
N ALA A 125 -1.59 -5.26 -15.16
CA ALA A 125 -2.82 -5.67 -14.48
C ALA A 125 -2.47 -6.38 -13.16
N GLY A 126 -3.01 -5.85 -12.04
CA GLY A 126 -2.72 -6.37 -10.71
C GLY A 126 -1.34 -6.01 -10.14
N LYS A 127 -0.52 -5.24 -10.87
CA LYS A 127 0.79 -4.72 -10.45
C LYS A 127 0.89 -3.21 -10.70
N PRO A 128 0.16 -2.37 -9.92
CA PRO A 128 0.23 -0.93 -10.07
C PRO A 128 1.59 -0.39 -9.63
N ILE A 129 1.94 0.80 -10.11
CA ILE A 129 3.09 1.55 -9.58
C ILE A 129 2.85 1.90 -8.09
N GLY A 130 3.89 1.76 -7.28
CA GLY A 130 3.80 1.83 -5.81
C GLY A 130 3.23 0.57 -5.17
N GLY A 131 2.85 -0.44 -5.98
CA GLY A 131 2.37 -1.75 -5.52
C GLY A 131 3.46 -2.56 -4.83
N ILE A 132 3.05 -3.51 -4.00
CA ILE A 132 3.90 -4.26 -3.08
C ILE A 132 4.05 -5.69 -3.59
N GLU A 133 5.29 -6.18 -3.67
CA GLU A 133 5.63 -7.50 -4.17
C GLU A 133 6.53 -8.23 -3.17
N ALA A 134 6.31 -9.53 -3.01
CA ALA A 134 7.14 -10.43 -2.20
C ALA A 134 8.29 -11.06 -2.99
N ALA A 135 8.56 -10.56 -4.21
CA ALA A 135 9.68 -10.94 -5.04
C ALA A 135 10.17 -9.73 -5.84
N ALA A 136 11.48 -9.67 -6.09
CA ALA A 136 12.06 -8.69 -6.99
C ALA A 136 11.72 -9.00 -8.44
N ASP A 137 11.54 -7.96 -9.25
CA ASP A 137 11.42 -8.01 -10.70
C ASP A 137 12.46 -7.05 -11.32
N SER A 138 13.73 -7.44 -11.20
CA SER A 138 14.86 -6.71 -11.79
C SER A 138 14.79 -5.19 -11.47
N THR A 139 14.94 -4.35 -12.49
CA THR A 139 14.86 -2.88 -12.41
C THR A 139 13.44 -2.33 -12.26
N ASN A 140 12.41 -3.18 -12.33
CA ASN A 140 11.01 -2.73 -12.19
C ASN A 140 10.58 -2.60 -10.74
N THR A 141 11.37 -3.13 -9.80
CA THR A 141 11.09 -3.07 -8.37
C THR A 141 12.29 -2.57 -7.58
N ILE A 142 12.02 -1.89 -6.48
CA ILE A 142 13.01 -1.49 -5.46
C ILE A 142 12.75 -2.22 -4.14
N ALA A 143 13.81 -2.58 -3.42
CA ALA A 143 13.70 -3.19 -2.10
C ALA A 143 13.53 -2.10 -1.03
N ILE A 144 12.52 -2.24 -0.17
CA ILE A 144 12.28 -1.32 0.94
C ILE A 144 12.84 -1.91 2.23
N THR A 145 14.05 -1.51 2.61
CA THR A 145 14.74 -2.07 3.79
C THR A 145 14.01 -1.82 5.11
N GLY A 146 13.22 -0.74 5.18
CA GLY A 146 12.38 -0.42 6.34
C GLY A 146 11.06 -1.17 6.38
N ALA A 147 10.77 -2.08 5.45
CA ALA A 147 9.50 -2.79 5.39
C ALA A 147 9.65 -4.31 5.35
N ILE A 148 8.84 -5.00 6.14
CA ILE A 148 8.78 -6.47 6.21
C ILE A 148 7.34 -6.97 6.20
N PHE A 149 7.12 -8.15 5.62
CA PHE A 149 5.84 -8.87 5.74
C PHE A 149 5.72 -9.56 7.11
N LEU A 150 4.51 -9.61 7.65
CA LEU A 150 4.24 -10.20 8.98
C LEU A 150 3.54 -11.56 8.93
N ALA A 151 3.15 -12.01 7.74
CA ALA A 151 2.49 -13.30 7.54
C ALA A 151 2.48 -13.69 6.06
N ALA A 152 1.88 -14.85 5.78
CA ALA A 152 1.41 -15.16 4.43
C ALA A 152 0.19 -14.29 4.05
N ALA A 153 -0.02 -14.11 2.75
CA ALA A 153 -1.20 -13.43 2.23
C ALA A 153 -2.47 -14.28 2.36
N ASP A 154 -3.63 -13.65 2.42
CA ASP A 154 -4.91 -14.36 2.48
C ASP A 154 -5.36 -14.81 1.09
N ALA A 155 -6.54 -15.46 1.00
CA ALA A 155 -7.10 -15.90 -0.27
C ALA A 155 -7.33 -14.73 -1.25
N ALA A 156 -7.50 -13.51 -0.73
CA ALA A 156 -7.62 -12.30 -1.53
C ALA A 156 -6.26 -11.63 -1.75
N GLY A 157 -5.13 -12.23 -1.37
CA GLY A 157 -3.79 -11.65 -1.57
C GLY A 157 -3.44 -10.50 -0.63
N ASN A 158 -4.22 -10.27 0.43
CA ASN A 158 -3.96 -9.21 1.40
C ASN A 158 -3.08 -9.72 2.55
N VAL A 159 -2.17 -8.87 3.01
CA VAL A 159 -1.18 -9.19 4.04
C VAL A 159 -0.81 -7.93 4.80
N GLU A 160 -0.40 -8.07 6.07
CA GLU A 160 0.11 -6.95 6.86
C GLU A 160 1.62 -6.78 6.66
N ILE A 161 2.07 -5.54 6.58
CA ILE A 161 3.48 -5.17 6.65
C ILE A 161 3.75 -4.28 7.87
N ALA A 162 4.97 -4.40 8.42
CA ALA A 162 5.54 -3.38 9.29
C ALA A 162 6.40 -2.44 8.45
N TYR A 163 6.29 -1.13 8.68
CA TYR A 163 7.08 -0.11 8.01
C TYR A 163 7.72 0.84 9.03
N ASN A 164 9.05 0.96 8.98
CA ASN A 164 9.90 1.79 9.85
C ASN A 164 9.69 1.55 11.36
N ILE A 165 9.44 0.30 11.76
CA ILE A 165 9.27 -0.10 13.17
C ILE A 165 10.57 -0.65 13.75
#